data_AF-A0A8A3S5Q0-F1
#
_entry.id   AF-A0A8A3S5Q0-F1
#
_cell.length_a   1.000
_cell.length_b   1.000
_cell.length_c   1.000
_cell.angle_alpha   90.00
_cell.angle_beta   90.00
_cell.angle_gamma   90.00
#
_symmetry.space_group_name_H-M   'P 1'
#
loop_
_entity.id
_entity.type
_entity.pdbx_description
1 polymer ?
#
loop_
_entity_poly.entity_id
_entity_poly.type
_entity_poly.pdbx_seq_one_letter_code
_entity_poly.pdbx_strand_id
1 'polypeptide(L)'
;MVEIDGSELPARKAEFLKIVYQMGGVAHTNDLAATLGVSPSTATKAAAALTSAGYLEHTPYRGFTLTKSGEEYARFLVRRHRIVSLALSRFGLSSEEACLEASKIESCVSRELVDRICASLGHPMMSGCGPIEHDHSCFPEEL
;
A
#
# COMPACT_ATOMS: atom_id res chain seq x y z
N MET A 1 19.36 0.95 2.84
CA MET A 1 17.88 0.92 2.82
C MET A 1 17.49 -0.48 2.35
N VAL A 2 16.43 -1.06 2.91
CA VAL A 2 15.94 -2.37 2.44
C VAL A 2 15.35 -2.13 1.05
N GLU A 3 15.83 -2.86 0.04
CA GLU A 3 15.22 -2.81 -1.29
C GLU A 3 13.84 -3.44 -1.20
N ILE A 4 12.80 -2.66 -1.49
CA ILE A 4 11.41 -3.11 -1.49
C ILE A 4 11.03 -3.39 -2.94
N ASP A 5 10.82 -4.65 -3.32
CA ASP A 5 10.43 -5.04 -4.67
C ASP A 5 8.90 -4.94 -4.89
N GLY A 6 8.10 -5.03 -3.82
CA GLY A 6 6.64 -4.98 -3.87
C GLY A 6 5.91 -6.33 -3.71
N SER A 7 6.63 -7.43 -3.48
CA SER A 7 6.14 -8.83 -3.45
C SER A 7 6.47 -9.58 -2.16
N GLU A 8 7.03 -8.88 -1.16
CA GLU A 8 7.43 -9.40 0.15
C GLU A 8 6.27 -10.03 0.94
N LEU A 9 5.04 -9.55 0.69
CA LEU A 9 3.83 -10.02 1.33
C LEU A 9 2.81 -10.54 0.31
N PRO A 10 2.11 -11.65 0.62
CA PRO A 10 0.90 -12.03 -0.10
C PRO A 10 -0.11 -10.88 -0.16
N ALA A 11 -0.85 -10.78 -1.27
CA ALA A 11 -1.77 -9.67 -1.57
C ALA A 11 -2.65 -9.24 -0.38
N ARG A 12 -3.29 -10.20 0.30
CA ARG A 12 -4.16 -9.92 1.46
C ARG A 12 -3.43 -9.28 2.64
N LYS A 13 -2.17 -9.67 2.89
CA LYS A 13 -1.36 -9.09 3.97
C LYS A 13 -0.83 -7.71 3.58
N ALA A 14 -0.47 -7.52 2.31
CA ALA A 14 -0.10 -6.21 1.78
C ALA A 14 -1.29 -5.23 1.87
N GLU A 15 -2.48 -5.64 1.47
CA GLU A 15 -3.72 -4.86 1.61
C GLU A 15 -3.97 -4.47 3.08
N PHE A 16 -3.82 -5.43 4.00
CA PHE A 16 -3.95 -5.17 5.43
C PHE A 16 -2.95 -4.08 5.90
N LEU A 17 -1.68 -4.21 5.53
CA LEU A 17 -0.64 -3.25 5.88
C LEU A 17 -0.91 -1.86 5.28
N LYS A 18 -1.37 -1.81 4.03
CA LYS A 18 -1.79 -0.58 3.33
C LYS A 18 -2.90 0.15 4.09
N ILE A 19 -3.91 -0.57 4.57
CA ILE A 19 -5.02 0.00 5.34
C ILE A 19 -4.56 0.53 6.69
N VAL A 20 -3.69 -0.19 7.41
CA VAL A 20 -3.14 0.31 8.69
C VAL A 20 -2.44 1.66 8.48
N TYR A 21 -1.68 1.82 7.40
CA TYR A 21 -1.05 3.10 7.06
C TYR A 21 -2.08 4.19 6.74
N GLN A 22 -3.13 3.88 5.97
CA GLN A 22 -4.20 4.83 5.67
C GLN A 22 -5.00 5.25 6.91
N MET A 23 -5.04 4.43 7.97
CA MET A 23 -5.64 4.75 9.26
C MET A 23 -4.73 5.58 10.19
N GLY A 24 -3.57 6.03 9.71
CA GLY A 24 -2.62 6.82 10.50
C GLY A 24 -1.55 5.98 11.22
N GLY A 25 -1.34 4.74 10.77
CA GLY A 25 -0.25 3.88 11.25
C GLY A 25 -0.53 3.17 12.58
N VAL A 26 -1.73 3.32 13.13
CA VAL A 26 -2.22 2.63 14.34
C VAL A 26 -3.56 2.00 14.02
N ALA A 27 -3.78 0.76 14.45
CA ALA A 27 -5.03 0.10 14.19
C ALA A 27 -5.41 -0.91 15.29
N HIS A 28 -6.70 -0.93 15.64
CA HIS A 28 -7.29 -1.97 16.48
C HIS A 28 -7.89 -3.08 15.61
N THR A 29 -7.86 -4.32 16.11
CA THR A 29 -8.33 -5.50 15.39
C THR A 29 -9.78 -5.36 14.89
N ASN A 30 -10.67 -4.80 15.71
CA ASN A 30 -12.08 -4.67 15.36
C ASN A 30 -12.29 -3.65 14.25
N ASP A 31 -11.57 -2.53 14.28
CA ASP A 31 -11.66 -1.51 13.25
C ASP A 31 -11.13 -2.06 11.92
N LEU A 32 -9.98 -2.74 11.94
CA LEU A 32 -9.42 -3.42 10.77
C LEU A 32 -10.37 -4.47 10.20
N ALA A 33 -10.98 -5.29 11.06
CA ALA A 33 -11.93 -6.31 10.65
C ALA A 33 -13.14 -5.69 9.94
N ALA A 34 -13.67 -4.58 10.48
CA ALA A 34 -14.78 -3.84 9.88
C ALA A 34 -14.38 -3.21 8.53
N THR A 35 -13.22 -2.54 8.45
CA THR A 35 -12.73 -1.91 7.22
C THR A 35 -12.48 -2.92 6.11
N LEU A 36 -11.95 -4.10 6.43
CA LEU A 36 -11.65 -5.16 5.47
C LEU A 36 -12.83 -6.11 5.18
N GLY A 37 -13.96 -5.97 5.88
CA GLY A 37 -15.08 -6.89 5.77
C GLY A 37 -14.72 -8.35 6.13
N VAL A 38 -13.84 -8.55 7.12
CA VAL A 38 -13.42 -9.88 7.59
C VAL A 38 -13.82 -10.13 9.03
N SER A 39 -13.74 -11.39 9.48
CA SER A 39 -13.94 -11.69 10.90
C SER A 39 -12.81 -11.11 11.76
N PRO A 40 -13.07 -10.72 13.03
CA PRO A 40 -12.03 -10.30 13.97
C PRO A 40 -10.91 -11.35 14.11
N SER A 41 -11.25 -12.64 14.07
CA SER A 41 -10.27 -13.73 14.10
C SER A 41 -9.34 -13.74 12.90
N THR A 42 -9.83 -13.37 11.71
CA THR A 42 -9.01 -13.26 10.49
C THR A 42 -8.09 -12.05 10.58
N ALA A 43 -8.60 -10.92 11.08
CA ALA A 43 -7.79 -9.72 11.30
C ALA A 43 -6.66 -9.97 12.32
N THR A 44 -6.94 -10.64 13.44
CA THR A 44 -5.92 -11.02 14.43
C THR A 44 -4.83 -11.89 13.82
N LYS A 45 -5.20 -12.89 13.00
CA LYS A 45 -4.22 -13.77 12.33
C LYS A 45 -3.34 -13.00 11.35
N ALA A 46 -3.92 -12.09 10.57
CA ALA A 46 -3.16 -11.25 9.64
C ALA A 46 -2.20 -10.32 10.39
N ALA A 47 -2.69 -9.64 11.44
CA ALA A 47 -1.88 -8.75 12.27
C ALA A 47 -0.72 -9.51 12.95
N ALA A 48 -0.98 -10.68 13.54
CA ALA A 48 0.07 -11.50 14.13
C ALA A 48 1.12 -11.94 13.11
N ALA A 49 0.71 -12.33 11.90
CA ALA A 49 1.66 -12.68 10.84
C ALA A 49 2.51 -11.49 10.38
N LEU A 50 1.94 -10.29 10.32
CA LEU A 50 2.65 -9.05 10.02
C LEU A 50 3.60 -8.64 11.15
N THR A 51 3.23 -8.90 12.40
CA THR A 51 4.11 -8.73 13.56
C THR A 51 5.29 -9.69 13.50
N SER A 52 5.06 -10.97 13.22
CA SER A 52 6.14 -11.94 13.04
C SER A 52 7.06 -11.61 11.86
N ALA A 53 6.53 -10.96 10.82
CA ALA A 53 7.31 -10.48 9.68
C ALA A 53 8.00 -9.13 9.94
N GLY A 54 7.82 -8.53 11.13
CA GLY A 54 8.47 -7.28 11.53
C GLY A 54 7.88 -6.00 10.93
N TYR A 55 6.68 -6.04 10.34
CA TYR A 55 6.01 -4.86 9.77
C TYR A 55 5.05 -4.17 10.76
N LEU A 56 4.61 -4.90 11.79
CA LEU A 56 3.77 -4.36 12.85
C LEU A 56 4.38 -4.66 14.22
N GLU A 57 4.10 -3.81 15.20
CA GLU A 57 4.35 -4.05 16.61
C GLU A 57 3.02 -4.04 17.36
N HIS A 58 2.81 -5.01 18.26
CA HIS A 58 1.62 -5.04 19.11
C HIS A 58 1.93 -4.41 20.46
N THR A 59 1.19 -3.37 20.81
CA THR A 59 1.27 -2.73 22.13
C THR A 59 -0.01 -3.01 22.92
N PRO A 60 0.08 -3.58 24.15
CA PRO A 60 -1.08 -3.81 25.00
C PRO A 60 -1.96 -2.56 25.11
N TYR A 61 -3.28 -2.73 24.95
CA TYR A 61 -4.30 -1.68 24.98
C TYR A 61 -4.22 -0.62 23.86
N ARG A 62 -3.14 -0.56 23.07
CA ARG A 62 -2.98 0.37 21.95
C ARG A 62 -3.18 -0.25 20.57
N GLY A 63 -3.26 -1.58 20.48
CA GLY A 63 -3.45 -2.29 19.22
C GLY A 63 -2.12 -2.50 18.48
N PHE A 64 -2.16 -2.40 17.16
CA PHE A 64 -1.01 -2.61 16.29
C PHE A 64 -0.52 -1.29 15.71
N THR A 65 0.80 -1.10 15.69
CA THR A 65 1.46 0.06 15.11
C THR A 65 2.44 -0.36 14.03
N LEU A 66 2.60 0.45 12.98
CA LEU A 66 3.64 0.22 11.98
C LEU A 66 5.03 0.31 12.62
N THR A 67 5.89 -0.65 12.29
CA THR A 67 7.34 -0.48 12.47
C THR A 67 7.88 0.42 11.38
N LYS A 68 9.15 0.82 11.47
CA LYS A 68 9.80 1.60 10.41
C LYS A 68 9.77 0.89 9.04
N SER A 69 10.06 -0.42 9.00
CA SER A 69 9.97 -1.22 7.78
C SER A 69 8.52 -1.38 7.30
N GLY A 70 7.57 -1.49 8.23
CA GLY A 70 6.13 -1.47 7.96
C GLY A 70 5.69 -0.20 7.26
N GLU A 71 6.12 0.95 7.76
CA GLU A 71 5.82 2.24 7.20
C GLU A 71 6.43 2.42 5.81
N GLU A 72 7.72 2.14 5.65
CA GLU A 72 8.41 2.20 4.34
C GLU A 72 7.70 1.34 3.29
N TYR A 73 7.27 0.12 3.67
CA TYR A 73 6.55 -0.75 2.76
C TYR A 73 5.12 -0.28 2.50
N ALA A 74 4.37 0.11 3.52
CA ALA A 74 3.00 0.57 3.35
C ALA A 74 2.91 1.84 2.49
N ARG A 75 3.89 2.75 2.62
CA ARG A 75 4.04 3.92 1.73
C ARG A 75 4.15 3.51 0.27
N PHE A 76 4.99 2.52 -0.02
CA PHE A 76 5.09 1.97 -1.37
C PHE A 76 3.77 1.34 -1.84
N LEU A 77 3.09 0.56 -0.99
CA LEU A 77 1.81 -0.06 -1.34
C LEU A 77 0.74 0.98 -1.72
N VAL A 78 0.66 2.08 -0.97
CA VAL A 78 -0.23 3.21 -1.29
C VAL A 78 0.17 3.90 -2.59
N ARG A 79 1.46 4.18 -2.78
CA ARG A 79 1.98 4.79 -4.01
C ARG A 79 1.66 3.92 -5.23
N ARG A 80 1.91 2.62 -5.14
CA ARG A 80 1.62 1.63 -6.17
C ARG A 80 0.14 1.66 -6.57
N HIS A 81 -0.77 1.61 -5.60
CA HIS A 81 -2.20 1.70 -5.85
C HIS A 81 -2.56 2.96 -6.66
N ARG A 82 -2.06 4.13 -6.22
CA ARG A 82 -2.37 5.43 -6.82
C ARG A 82 -1.81 5.60 -8.23
N ILE A 83 -0.62 5.07 -8.50
CA ILE A 83 -0.01 5.09 -9.83
C ILE A 83 -0.74 4.15 -10.78
N VAL A 84 -1.04 2.93 -10.34
CA VAL A 84 -1.78 1.95 -11.14
C VAL A 84 -3.18 2.46 -11.46
N SER A 85 -3.90 3.03 -10.48
CA SER A 85 -5.23 3.59 -10.72
C SER A 85 -5.20 4.78 -11.69
N LEU A 86 -4.23 5.68 -11.56
CA LEU A 86 -4.06 6.80 -12.48
C LEU A 86 -3.71 6.35 -13.91
N ALA A 87 -2.91 5.28 -14.05
CA ALA A 87 -2.63 4.72 -15.37
C ALA A 87 -3.90 4.12 -15.99
N LEU A 88 -4.68 3.36 -15.21
CA LEU A 88 -5.93 2.77 -15.67
C LEU A 88 -6.96 3.82 -16.08
N SER A 89 -7.03 4.96 -15.40
CA SER A 89 -7.96 6.03 -15.77
C SER A 89 -7.67 6.63 -17.15
N ARG A 90 -6.46 6.44 -17.72
CA ARG A 90 -6.13 6.86 -19.09
C ARG A 90 -6.83 6.05 -20.17
N PHE A 91 -7.39 4.89 -19.82
CA PHE A 91 -8.19 4.06 -20.74
C PHE A 91 -9.69 4.41 -20.71
N GLY A 92 -10.07 5.56 -20.13
CA GLY A 92 -11.45 6.04 -20.10
C GLY A 92 -12.28 5.54 -18.91
N LEU A 93 -11.65 4.89 -17.94
CA LEU A 93 -12.30 4.52 -16.68
C LEU A 93 -12.53 5.77 -15.82
N SER A 94 -13.67 5.83 -15.13
CA SER A 94 -13.86 6.78 -14.05
C SER A 94 -12.85 6.53 -12.92
N SER A 95 -12.67 7.54 -12.05
CA SER A 95 -11.79 7.41 -10.88
C SER A 95 -12.15 6.23 -9.99
N GLU A 96 -13.44 5.94 -9.83
CA GLU A 96 -13.93 4.84 -9.01
C GLU A 96 -13.64 3.49 -9.66
N GLU A 97 -13.96 3.33 -10.94
CA GLU A 97 -13.68 2.10 -11.69
C GLU A 97 -12.18 1.81 -11.73
N ALA A 98 -11.35 2.83 -11.98
CA ALA A 98 -9.90 2.68 -12.02
C ALA A 98 -9.32 2.28 -10.65
N CYS A 99 -9.88 2.78 -9.54
CA CYS A 99 -9.51 2.38 -8.19
C CYS A 99 -9.83 0.91 -7.90
N LEU A 100 -11.04 0.47 -8.30
CA LEU A 100 -11.49 -0.90 -8.14
C LEU A 100 -10.62 -1.88 -8.96
N GLU A 101 -10.31 -1.55 -10.21
CA GLU A 101 -9.45 -2.38 -11.06
C GLU A 101 -8.00 -2.40 -10.57
N ALA A 102 -7.45 -1.25 -10.14
CA ALA A 102 -6.11 -1.18 -9.57
C ALA A 102 -5.95 -2.12 -8.36
N SER A 103 -6.93 -2.16 -7.47
CA SER A 103 -6.91 -3.00 -6.27
C SER A 103 -6.79 -4.50 -6.60
N LYS A 104 -7.32 -4.94 -7.74
CA LYS A 104 -7.25 -6.34 -8.18
C LYS A 104 -5.86 -6.73 -8.69
N ILE A 105 -5.15 -5.79 -9.33
CA ILE A 105 -3.90 -6.11 -10.05
C ILE A 105 -2.64 -5.58 -9.36
N GLU A 106 -2.74 -4.59 -8.48
CA GLU A 106 -1.59 -3.89 -7.90
C GLU A 106 -0.59 -4.83 -7.23
N SER A 107 -1.05 -5.92 -6.61
CA SER A 107 -0.18 -6.88 -5.94
C SER A 107 0.77 -7.62 -6.89
N CYS A 108 0.45 -7.63 -8.18
CA CYS A 108 1.26 -8.21 -9.25
C CYS A 108 2.18 -7.19 -9.92
N VAL A 109 2.10 -5.90 -9.54
CA VAL A 109 2.89 -4.82 -10.13
C VAL A 109 4.12 -4.57 -9.26
N SER A 110 5.31 -4.80 -9.83
CA SER A 110 6.59 -4.58 -9.15
C SER A 110 6.89 -3.08 -8.99
N ARG A 111 7.78 -2.74 -8.05
CA ARG A 111 8.27 -1.36 -7.87
C ARG A 111 8.81 -0.77 -9.17
N GLU A 112 9.66 -1.51 -9.88
CA GLU A 112 10.25 -1.04 -11.14
C GLU A 112 9.18 -0.67 -12.17
N LEU A 113 8.12 -1.47 -12.29
CA LEU A 113 7.02 -1.17 -13.20
C LEU A 113 6.23 0.05 -12.73
N VAL A 114 5.97 0.20 -11.42
CA VAL A 114 5.36 1.42 -10.85
C VAL A 114 6.17 2.65 -11.21
N ASP A 115 7.50 2.59 -11.06
CA ASP A 115 8.39 3.73 -11.34
C ASP A 115 8.38 4.10 -12.82
N ARG A 116 8.41 3.12 -13.72
CA ARG A 116 8.29 3.34 -15.17
C ARG A 116 6.93 3.95 -15.55
N ILE A 117 5.83 3.47 -14.97
CA ILE A 117 4.50 4.05 -15.19
C ILE A 117 4.49 5.50 -14.68
N CYS A 118 5.01 5.76 -13.48
CA CYS A 118 5.07 7.10 -12.90
C CYS A 118 5.83 8.09 -13.81
N ALA A 119 7.01 7.69 -14.29
CA ALA A 119 7.81 8.49 -15.22
C ALA A 119 7.06 8.75 -16.54
N SER A 120 6.40 7.73 -17.10
CA SER A 120 5.59 7.89 -18.33
C SER A 120 4.41 8.85 -18.18
N LEU A 121 3.91 9.03 -16.95
CA LEU A 121 2.84 9.96 -16.60
C LEU A 121 3.36 11.36 -16.21
N GLY A 122 4.68 11.58 -16.27
CA GLY A 122 5.31 12.86 -15.94
C GLY A 122 5.36 13.16 -14.44
N HIS A 123 5.60 12.14 -13.61
CA HIS A 123 5.69 12.26 -12.14
C HIS A 123 4.49 12.97 -11.50
N PRO A 124 3.27 12.46 -11.69
CA PRO A 124 2.05 13.10 -11.22
C PRO A 124 2.01 13.22 -9.70
N MET A 125 1.49 14.33 -9.18
CA MET A 125 1.36 14.57 -7.73
C MET A 125 0.01 14.11 -7.16
N MET A 126 -0.97 13.80 -8.02
CA MET A 126 -2.33 13.46 -7.63
C MET A 126 -2.88 12.32 -8.49
N SER A 127 -3.65 11.44 -7.86
CA SER A 127 -4.51 10.44 -8.49
C SER A 127 -5.96 10.65 -8.05
N GLY A 128 -6.89 9.91 -8.68
CA GLY A 128 -8.26 9.80 -8.18
C GLY A 128 -8.38 9.22 -6.76
N CYS A 129 -7.34 8.51 -6.30
CA CYS A 129 -7.24 7.90 -4.97
C CYS A 129 -6.42 8.76 -3.97
N GLY A 130 -6.15 10.02 -4.31
CA GLY A 130 -5.42 10.98 -3.45
C GLY A 130 -3.97 11.28 -3.90
N PRO A 131 -3.19 11.97 -3.05
CA PRO A 131 -1.86 12.49 -3.39
C PRO A 131 -0.84 11.38 -3.61
N ILE A 132 0.05 11.53 -4.57
CA ILE A 132 1.11 10.55 -4.86
C ILE A 132 2.38 11.00 -4.15
N GLU A 133 2.92 10.13 -3.30
CA GLU A 133 4.25 10.33 -2.73
C GLU A 133 5.32 9.92 -3.74
N HIS A 134 6.39 10.69 -3.82
CA HIS A 134 7.57 10.37 -4.61
C HIS A 134 8.76 10.15 -3.68
N ASP A 135 9.54 9.12 -3.97
CA ASP A 135 10.82 8.84 -3.32
C ASP A 135 11.98 9.16 -4.27
N HIS A 136 13.22 9.05 -3.79
CA HIS A 136 14.42 9.32 -4.58
C HIS A 136 14.54 8.42 -5.83
N SER A 137 13.95 7.22 -5.82
CA SER A 137 13.88 6.35 -7.01
C SER A 137 13.01 6.89 -8.13
N CYS A 138 12.08 7.81 -7.81
CA CYS A 138 11.18 8.38 -8.80
C CYS A 138 11.85 9.47 -9.66
N PHE A 139 12.84 10.18 -9.12
CA PHE A 139 13.65 11.15 -9.85
C PHE A 139 15.10 10.68 -9.77
N PRO A 140 15.52 9.67 -10.56
CA PRO A 140 16.94 9.38 -10.65
C PRO A 140 17.62 10.67 -11.11
N GLU A 141 18.49 11.24 -10.26
CA GLU A 141 19.32 12.37 -10.63
C GLU A 141 19.96 12.03 -11.99
N GLU A 142 19.72 12.90 -12.97
CA GLU A 142 20.31 12.78 -14.30
C GLU A 142 21.82 12.60 -14.14
N LEU A 143 22.35 11.48 -14.66
CA LEU A 143 23.79 11.27 -14.88
C LEU A 143 24.23 12.06 -16.11
#